data_AF-A0A7S0B2W0-F1
#
_entry.id   AF-A0A7S0B2W0-F1
#
_cell.length_a   1.000
_cell.length_b   1.000
_cell.length_c   1.000
_cell.angle_alpha   90.00
_cell.angle_beta   90.00
_cell.angle_gamma   90.00
#
_symmetry.space_group_name_H-M   'P 1'
#
loop_
_entity.id
_entity.type
_entity.pdbx_description
1 polymer ?
#
loop_
_entity_poly.entity_id
_entity_poly.type
_entity_poly.pdbx_seq_one_letter_code
_entity_poly.pdbx_strand_id
1 'polypeptide(L)'
;ALQLLATIGTETDDAEVVEVKKPSAASSQSSHQPNVHQSHFSGMGLRLMLPEGTERKMCKGYERVNVPAAPTFDPATSKVRYVPISDLPEWARIAFKGTDKLNTIQSIVYNAAFGRSQNMLICAPTGAGKTNIAVLCILRLIGQHMDAAGGVGRDFK
;
A
#
# COMPACT_ATOMS: atom_id res chain seq x y z
N ALA A 1 9.22 -5.25 -11.10
CA ALA A 1 8.63 -4.22 -10.22
C ALA A 1 9.60 -3.85 -9.08
N LEU A 2 10.85 -3.49 -9.40
CA LEU A 2 11.90 -3.25 -8.41
C LEU A 2 12.75 -2.00 -8.73
N GLN A 3 12.25 -1.09 -9.57
CA GLN A 3 13.00 0.09 -10.00
C GLN A 3 12.20 1.40 -9.84
N LEU A 4 11.49 1.59 -8.72
CA LEU A 4 10.76 2.85 -8.51
C LEU A 4 10.79 3.36 -7.06
N LEU A 5 11.94 3.27 -6.40
CA LEU A 5 12.18 3.91 -5.10
C LEU A 5 13.55 4.62 -5.08
N ALA A 6 13.80 5.47 -6.07
CA ALA A 6 14.99 6.31 -6.11
C ALA A 6 14.74 7.66 -6.79
N THR A 7 13.66 8.37 -6.42
CA THR A 7 13.54 9.80 -6.76
C THR A 7 12.72 10.52 -5.68
N ILE A 8 13.41 10.98 -4.63
CA ILE A 8 12.92 12.06 -3.76
C ILE A 8 13.89 13.21 -4.01
N GLY A 9 13.43 14.27 -4.66
CA GLY A 9 14.22 15.47 -4.90
C GLY A 9 13.51 16.43 -5.85
N THR A 10 13.28 17.64 -5.34
CA THR A 10 12.91 18.91 -6.01
C THR A 10 11.46 19.11 -6.45
N GLU A 11 10.79 19.95 -5.66
CA GLU A 11 9.66 20.83 -5.97
C GLU A 11 9.81 21.54 -7.32
N THR A 12 8.70 21.77 -8.03
CA THR A 12 8.13 23.09 -8.37
C THR A 12 6.86 22.91 -9.20
N ASP A 13 5.87 23.76 -8.90
CA ASP A 13 4.64 23.97 -9.66
C ASP A 13 4.89 24.19 -11.16
N ASP A 14 4.03 23.62 -11.99
CA ASP A 14 3.23 24.36 -12.99
C ASP A 14 2.39 23.39 -13.83
N ALA A 15 1.12 23.75 -13.99
CA ALA A 15 0.17 23.02 -14.81
C ALA A 15 0.48 23.21 -16.29
N GLU A 16 0.75 22.11 -17.01
CA GLU A 16 0.74 22.12 -18.47
C GLU A 16 -0.40 21.24 -18.99
N VAL A 17 -1.36 21.92 -19.61
CA VAL A 17 -2.48 21.34 -20.34
C VAL A 17 -1.94 20.75 -21.64
N VAL A 18 -1.99 19.42 -21.78
CA VAL A 18 -1.68 18.76 -23.05
C VAL A 18 -2.98 18.33 -23.73
N GLU A 19 -3.40 19.12 -24.70
CA GLU A 19 -4.54 18.86 -25.58
C GLU A 19 -4.10 17.86 -26.68
N VAL A 20 -4.71 16.67 -26.71
CA VAL A 20 -4.44 15.67 -27.78
C VAL A 20 -5.69 15.44 -28.63
N LYS A 21 -5.61 15.98 -29.85
CA LYS A 21 -6.55 15.89 -30.97
C LYS A 21 -6.77 14.43 -31.43
N LYS A 22 -8.05 14.03 -31.56
CA LYS A 22 -8.45 12.73 -32.16
C LYS A 22 -8.10 12.66 -33.66
N PRO A 23 -7.61 11.51 -34.15
CA PRO A 23 -7.79 11.13 -35.54
C PRO A 23 -8.84 10.03 -35.72
N SER A 24 -9.43 10.10 -36.90
CA SER A 24 -10.59 9.39 -37.45
C SER A 24 -10.38 7.90 -37.70
N ALA A 25 -11.51 7.19 -37.77
CA ALA A 25 -11.66 5.76 -38.01
C ALA A 25 -11.11 5.26 -39.36
N ALA A 26 -10.58 4.03 -39.37
CA ALA A 26 -10.64 3.10 -40.50
C ALA A 26 -10.35 1.64 -40.05
N SER A 27 -10.90 0.73 -40.83
CA SER A 27 -11.17 -0.72 -40.69
C SER A 27 -10.01 -1.73 -40.60
N SER A 28 -10.29 -2.81 -39.86
CA SER A 28 -10.03 -4.26 -40.11
C SER A 28 -8.64 -4.78 -40.50
N GLN A 29 -8.09 -5.71 -39.69
CA GLN A 29 -7.58 -7.04 -40.14
C GLN A 29 -7.11 -7.92 -38.95
N SER A 30 -7.33 -9.23 -39.10
CA SER A 30 -7.07 -10.33 -38.15
C SER A 30 -5.58 -10.71 -38.02
N SER A 31 -5.10 -10.94 -36.81
CA SER A 31 -4.00 -11.90 -36.55
C SER A 31 -3.97 -12.31 -35.07
N HIS A 32 -3.59 -13.57 -34.83
CA HIS A 32 -3.51 -14.25 -33.53
C HIS A 32 -2.78 -13.44 -32.45
N GLN A 33 -3.39 -13.31 -31.26
CA GLN A 33 -2.72 -12.83 -30.04
C GLN A 33 -2.90 -13.84 -28.89
N PRO A 34 -1.87 -14.07 -28.06
CA PRO A 34 -1.95 -14.99 -26.93
C PRO A 34 -2.77 -14.35 -25.79
N ASN A 35 -3.96 -14.89 -25.55
CA ASN A 35 -4.73 -14.93 -24.29
C ASN A 35 -4.74 -13.74 -23.31
N VAL A 36 -4.58 -12.48 -23.74
CA VAL A 36 -4.97 -11.32 -22.91
C VAL A 36 -6.42 -10.96 -23.23
N HIS A 37 -7.37 -11.63 -22.57
CA HIS A 37 -8.80 -11.37 -22.76
C HIS A 37 -9.18 -10.03 -22.11
N GLN A 38 -9.25 -9.01 -22.96
CA GLN A 38 -9.55 -7.62 -22.64
C GLN A 38 -11.03 -7.48 -22.28
N SER A 39 -11.35 -7.25 -21.00
CA SER A 39 -12.73 -6.95 -20.60
C SER A 39 -12.98 -5.45 -20.60
N HIS A 40 -13.86 -5.00 -21.48
CA HIS A 40 -14.44 -3.67 -21.44
C HIS A 40 -15.53 -3.64 -20.35
N PHE A 41 -15.17 -3.24 -19.12
CA PHE A 41 -16.16 -2.84 -18.12
C PHE A 41 -16.55 -1.38 -18.40
N SER A 42 -17.68 -1.19 -19.10
CA SER A 42 -18.06 0.07 -19.76
C SER A 42 -18.66 1.14 -18.81
N GLY A 43 -18.19 1.24 -17.56
CA GLY A 43 -18.68 2.23 -16.58
C GLY A 43 -17.74 3.42 -16.34
N MET A 44 -16.47 3.28 -16.69
CA MET A 44 -15.41 4.28 -16.52
C MET A 44 -14.33 3.84 -17.51
N GLY A 45 -13.74 4.73 -18.31
CA GLY A 45 -12.76 4.37 -19.37
C GLY A 45 -11.46 3.68 -18.91
N LEU A 46 -11.46 3.00 -17.76
CA LEU A 46 -10.36 2.23 -17.22
C LEU A 46 -10.33 0.84 -17.86
N ARG A 47 -9.22 0.54 -18.53
CA ARG A 47 -8.91 -0.81 -19.01
C ARG A 47 -8.59 -1.70 -17.80
N LEU A 48 -9.50 -2.60 -17.44
CA LEU A 48 -9.29 -3.54 -16.36
C LEU A 48 -8.35 -4.66 -16.85
N MET A 49 -7.15 -4.74 -16.27
CA MET A 49 -6.23 -5.85 -16.49
C MET A 49 -6.37 -6.85 -15.33
N LEU A 50 -6.54 -8.12 -15.67
CA LEU A 50 -6.65 -9.20 -14.70
C LEU A 50 -5.33 -9.96 -14.60
N PRO A 51 -5.01 -10.50 -13.41
CA PRO A 51 -3.82 -11.33 -13.23
C PRO A 51 -3.81 -12.55 -14.15
N GLU A 52 -2.61 -13.00 -14.50
CA GLU A 52 -2.42 -14.27 -15.21
C GLU A 52 -3.05 -15.44 -14.43
N GLY A 53 -3.63 -16.39 -15.16
CA GLY A 53 -4.37 -17.52 -14.56
C GLY A 53 -5.82 -17.21 -14.17
N THR A 54 -6.34 -16.02 -14.49
CA THR A 54 -7.76 -15.71 -14.30
C THR A 54 -8.63 -16.47 -15.31
N GLU A 55 -9.54 -17.33 -14.82
CA GLU A 55 -10.49 -18.07 -15.66
C GLU A 55 -11.85 -17.36 -15.72
N ARG A 56 -12.46 -17.29 -16.91
CA ARG A 56 -13.83 -16.80 -17.11
C ARG A 56 -14.71 -17.93 -17.64
N LYS A 57 -15.84 -18.18 -16.99
CA LYS A 57 -16.83 -19.19 -17.39
C LYS A 57 -18.20 -18.54 -17.48
N MET A 58 -18.77 -18.52 -18.68
CA MET A 58 -20.15 -18.07 -18.89
C MET A 58 -21.11 -19.18 -18.46
N CYS A 59 -22.01 -18.86 -17.53
CA CYS A 59 -23.06 -19.75 -17.05
C CYS A 59 -24.43 -19.21 -17.46
N LYS A 60 -25.50 -19.98 -17.23
CA LYS A 60 -26.86 -19.52 -17.51
C LYS A 60 -27.21 -18.36 -16.56
N GLY A 61 -27.25 -17.14 -17.10
CA GLY A 61 -27.64 -15.93 -16.38
C GLY A 61 -26.53 -15.22 -15.59
N TYR A 62 -25.29 -15.70 -15.62
CA TYR A 62 -24.15 -15.02 -14.97
C TYR A 62 -22.81 -15.41 -15.59
N GLU A 63 -21.82 -14.52 -15.48
CA GLU A 63 -20.41 -14.82 -15.76
C GLU A 63 -19.69 -15.09 -14.44
N ARG A 64 -18.95 -16.19 -14.36
CA ARG A 64 -18.06 -16.47 -13.23
C ARG A 64 -16.62 -16.15 -13.64
N VAL A 65 -16.00 -15.25 -12.89
CA VAL A 65 -14.56 -14.92 -13.04
C VAL A 65 -13.83 -15.46 -11.81
N ASN A 66 -12.91 -16.40 -12.02
CA ASN A 66 -12.07 -16.98 -10.97
C ASN A 66 -10.67 -16.35 -11.02
N VAL A 67 -10.36 -15.49 -10.05
CA VAL A 67 -9.05 -14.82 -9.94
C VAL A 67 -8.16 -15.64 -9.00
N PRO A 68 -6.97 -16.10 -9.43
CA PRO A 68 -6.08 -16.85 -8.57
C PRO A 68 -5.56 -15.97 -7.42
N ALA A 69 -5.22 -16.61 -6.30
CA ALA A 69 -4.61 -15.91 -5.17
C ALA A 69 -3.26 -15.30 -5.58
N ALA A 70 -2.99 -14.08 -5.13
CA ALA A 70 -1.69 -13.46 -5.33
C ALA A 70 -0.59 -14.28 -4.61
N PRO A 71 0.62 -14.40 -5.20
CA PRO A 71 1.73 -15.05 -4.52
C PRO A 71 2.01 -14.36 -3.19
N THR A 72 2.22 -15.15 -2.14
CA THR A 72 2.53 -14.64 -0.81
C THR A 72 3.95 -14.09 -0.78
N PHE A 73 4.13 -13.03 0.01
CA PHE A 73 5.45 -12.50 0.32
C PHE A 73 6.24 -13.53 1.14
N ASP A 74 7.46 -13.86 0.70
CA ASP A 74 8.35 -14.77 1.44
C ASP A 74 9.31 -13.96 2.35
N PRO A 75 9.22 -14.12 3.68
CA PRO A 75 10.14 -13.53 4.64
C PRO A 75 11.62 -13.90 4.43
N ALA A 76 11.92 -15.07 3.88
CA ALA A 76 13.30 -15.57 3.77
C ALA A 76 14.08 -14.88 2.64
N THR A 77 13.39 -14.49 1.57
CA THR A 77 14.00 -13.76 0.44
C THR A 77 14.12 -12.26 0.70
N SER A 78 13.45 -11.76 1.74
CA SER A 78 13.41 -10.35 2.06
C SER A 78 14.43 -10.01 3.15
N LYS A 79 15.43 -9.18 2.81
CA LYS A 79 16.46 -8.66 3.73
C LYS A 79 15.92 -7.65 4.77
N VAL A 80 14.63 -7.74 5.13
CA VAL A 80 13.96 -6.79 6.01
C VAL A 80 14.32 -7.11 7.45
N ARG A 81 14.85 -6.12 8.18
CA ARG A 81 15.04 -6.22 9.63
C ARG A 81 13.71 -6.03 10.33
N TYR A 82 13.22 -7.06 10.99
CA TYR A 82 12.03 -6.97 11.85
C TYR A 82 12.34 -6.16 13.11
N VAL A 83 11.42 -5.30 13.50
CA VAL A 83 11.51 -4.52 14.74
C VAL A 83 10.81 -5.30 15.86
N PRO A 84 11.55 -5.80 16.86
CA PRO A 84 10.93 -6.45 18.02
C PRO A 84 10.18 -5.40 18.86
N ILE A 85 9.11 -5.81 19.55
CA ILE A 85 8.36 -4.89 20.42
C ILE A 85 9.23 -4.41 21.60
N SER A 86 10.27 -5.15 21.96
CA SER A 86 11.28 -4.72 22.94
C SER A 86 12.01 -3.43 22.54
N ASP A 87 12.11 -3.10 21.25
CA ASP A 87 12.78 -1.88 20.78
C ASP A 87 11.92 -0.63 21.00
N LEU A 88 10.63 -0.78 21.34
CA LEU A 88 9.74 0.33 21.69
C LEU A 88 9.93 0.73 23.17
N PRO A 89 9.69 2.00 23.53
CA PRO A 89 9.63 2.43 24.92
C PRO A 89 8.56 1.67 25.72
N GLU A 90 8.81 1.41 27.00
CA GLU A 90 7.94 0.56 27.86
C GLU A 90 6.46 0.98 27.82
N TRP A 91 6.20 2.29 27.93
CA TRP A 91 4.84 2.85 27.89
C TRP A 91 4.13 2.57 26.55
N ALA A 92 4.86 2.52 25.44
CA ALA A 92 4.33 2.29 24.10
C ALA A 92 4.08 0.79 23.81
N ARG A 93 4.81 -0.12 24.48
CA ARG A 93 4.66 -1.57 24.32
C ARG A 93 3.27 -2.08 24.69
N ILE A 94 2.58 -1.36 25.57
CA ILE A 94 1.22 -1.70 26.03
C ILE A 94 0.23 -1.79 24.86
N ALA A 95 0.42 -0.96 23.82
CA ALA A 95 -0.41 -0.99 22.62
C ALA A 95 -0.22 -2.24 21.74
N PHE A 96 0.86 -2.99 21.97
CA PHE A 96 1.25 -4.17 21.19
C PHE A 96 1.31 -5.46 22.02
N LYS A 97 0.56 -5.51 23.14
CA LYS A 97 0.45 -6.72 23.98
C LYS A 97 0.05 -7.95 23.15
N GLY A 98 0.77 -9.05 23.35
CA GLY A 98 0.56 -10.30 22.60
C GLY A 98 1.25 -10.35 21.23
N THR A 99 2.08 -9.37 20.90
CA THR A 99 2.90 -9.36 19.68
C THR A 99 4.39 -9.29 20.06
N ASP A 100 5.21 -10.17 19.50
CA ASP A 100 6.66 -10.18 19.79
C ASP A 100 7.45 -9.20 18.90
N LYS A 101 6.99 -9.02 17.65
CA LYS A 101 7.64 -8.18 16.64
C LYS A 101 6.62 -7.58 15.69
N LEU A 102 6.93 -6.39 15.16
CA LEU A 102 6.18 -5.76 14.10
C LEU A 102 6.24 -6.60 12.82
N ASN A 103 5.18 -6.54 12.00
CA ASN A 103 5.17 -7.22 10.71
C ASN A 103 6.15 -6.56 9.72
N THR A 104 6.30 -7.11 8.52
CA THR A 104 7.26 -6.62 7.51
C THR A 104 7.02 -5.15 7.15
N ILE A 105 5.79 -4.78 6.80
CA ILE A 105 5.48 -3.40 6.37
C ILE A 105 5.65 -2.43 7.53
N GLN A 106 5.14 -2.80 8.72
CA GLN A 106 5.28 -2.02 9.95
C GLN A 106 6.76 -1.79 10.31
N SER A 107 7.60 -2.82 10.17
CA SER A 107 9.04 -2.72 10.45
C SER A 107 9.75 -1.80 9.47
N ILE A 108 9.40 -1.85 8.17
CA ILE A 108 9.95 -0.97 7.14
C ILE A 108 9.64 0.50 7.45
N VAL A 109 8.40 0.79 7.85
CA VAL A 109 7.96 2.17 8.10
C VAL A 109 8.18 2.65 9.54
N TYR A 110 8.62 1.78 10.45
CA TYR A 110 8.74 2.09 11.88
C TYR A 110 9.55 3.37 12.15
N ASN A 111 10.68 3.54 11.47
CA ASN A 111 11.51 4.73 11.64
C ASN A 111 10.81 6.01 11.16
N ALA A 112 9.98 5.95 10.12
CA ALA A 112 9.20 7.09 9.65
C ALA A 112 7.98 7.37 10.54
N ALA A 113 7.31 6.33 11.04
CA ALA A 113 6.09 6.43 11.84
C ALA A 113 6.36 6.83 13.30
N PHE A 114 7.36 6.19 13.93
CA PHE A 114 7.65 6.37 15.35
C PHE A 114 8.96 7.14 15.59
N GLY A 115 9.99 6.91 14.76
CA GLY A 115 11.31 7.52 14.93
C GLY A 115 11.44 8.97 14.45
N ARG A 116 10.68 9.38 13.42
CA ARG A 116 10.77 10.69 12.76
C ARG A 116 9.41 11.38 12.65
N SER A 117 9.43 12.70 12.46
CA SER A 117 8.22 13.53 12.27
C SER A 117 8.04 13.85 10.78
N GLN A 118 7.69 12.83 9.99
CA GLN A 118 7.53 12.97 8.54
C GLN A 118 6.12 12.55 8.11
N ASN A 119 5.56 13.26 7.14
CA ASN A 119 4.32 12.84 6.50
C ASN A 119 4.57 11.56 5.69
N MET A 120 3.62 10.63 5.74
CA MET A 120 3.78 9.32 5.11
C MET A 120 2.46 8.85 4.48
N LEU A 121 2.54 8.30 3.27
CA LEU A 121 1.44 7.63 2.57
C LEU A 121 1.72 6.13 2.50
N ILE A 122 0.77 5.30 2.93
CA ILE A 122 0.88 3.84 2.85
C ILE A 122 -0.27 3.26 2.04
N CYS A 123 0.07 2.70 0.88
CA CYS A 123 -0.85 1.93 0.05
C CYS A 123 -0.58 0.44 0.27
N ALA A 124 -1.38 -0.20 1.10
CA ALA A 124 -1.26 -1.63 1.39
C ALA A 124 -2.66 -2.28 1.46
N PRO A 125 -2.79 -3.59 1.16
CA PRO A 125 -4.08 -4.27 1.20
C PRO A 125 -4.65 -4.34 2.63
N THR A 126 -5.92 -4.70 2.75
CA THR A 126 -6.54 -5.04 4.04
C THR A 126 -5.79 -6.19 4.70
N GLY A 127 -5.72 -6.21 6.04
CA GLY A 127 -4.95 -7.22 6.78
C GLY A 127 -3.43 -7.00 6.82
N ALA A 128 -2.87 -6.08 6.02
CA ALA A 128 -1.43 -5.78 6.03
C ALA A 128 -0.94 -5.04 7.30
N GLY A 129 -1.84 -4.70 8.23
CA GLY A 129 -1.49 -4.09 9.51
C GLY A 129 -1.35 -2.57 9.49
N LYS A 130 -2.01 -1.88 8.54
CA LYS A 130 -2.04 -0.40 8.46
C LYS A 130 -2.52 0.27 9.76
N THR A 131 -3.49 -0.34 10.45
CA THR A 131 -4.02 0.17 11.72
C THR A 131 -2.92 0.33 12.77
N ASN A 132 -2.06 -0.67 12.93
CA ASN A 132 -0.95 -0.62 13.88
C ASN A 132 0.09 0.44 13.48
N ILE A 133 0.23 0.73 12.18
CA ILE A 133 1.12 1.81 11.72
C ILE A 133 0.56 3.17 12.15
N ALA A 134 -0.76 3.37 12.05
CA ALA A 134 -1.41 4.57 12.56
C ALA A 134 -1.25 4.70 14.08
N VAL A 135 -1.38 3.58 14.81
CA VAL A 135 -1.12 3.55 16.26
C VAL A 135 0.31 3.97 16.59
N LEU A 136 1.33 3.53 15.83
CA LEU A 136 2.71 4.00 16.02
C LEU A 136 2.82 5.53 15.89
N CYS A 137 2.18 6.13 14.88
CA CYS A 137 2.16 7.59 14.72
C CYS A 137 1.48 8.30 15.91
N ILE A 138 0.35 7.77 16.38
CA ILE A 138 -0.37 8.31 17.54
C ILE A 138 0.48 8.20 18.80
N LEU A 139 1.10 7.04 19.05
CA LEU A 139 1.99 6.86 20.20
C LEU A 139 3.13 7.86 20.15
N ARG A 140 3.76 8.09 18.99
CA ARG A 140 4.79 9.12 18.85
C ARG A 140 4.30 10.49 19.33
N LEU A 141 3.12 10.91 18.88
CA LEU A 141 2.53 12.20 19.28
C LEU A 141 2.28 12.26 20.79
N ILE A 142 1.77 11.18 21.38
CA ILE A 142 1.59 11.07 22.83
C ILE A 142 2.95 11.21 23.53
N GLY A 143 3.96 10.47 23.08
CA GLY A 143 5.32 10.50 23.63
C GLY A 143 5.98 11.88 23.60
N GLN A 144 5.62 12.73 22.63
CA GLN A 144 6.09 14.12 22.56
C GLN A 144 5.45 15.04 23.61
N HIS A 145 4.30 14.66 24.16
CA HIS A 145 3.53 15.42 25.15
C HIS A 145 3.43 14.69 26.51
N MET A 146 4.26 13.68 26.72
CA MET A 146 4.38 13.05 28.03
C MET A 146 5.31 13.86 28.92
N ASP A 147 4.94 14.00 30.18
CA ASP A 147 5.80 14.53 31.22
C ASP A 147 6.87 13.52 31.65
N ALA A 148 7.85 13.97 32.45
CA ALA A 148 8.92 13.12 32.96
C ALA A 148 8.42 12.01 33.91
N ALA A 149 7.18 12.11 34.40
CA ALA A 149 6.53 11.10 35.25
C ALA A 149 5.69 10.09 34.43
N GLY A 150 5.65 10.23 33.09
CA GLY A 150 4.87 9.36 32.20
C GLY A 150 3.38 9.70 32.13
N GLY A 151 2.95 10.83 32.69
CA GLY A 151 1.63 11.41 32.51
C GLY A 151 1.52 12.18 31.19
N VAL A 152 0.32 12.28 30.63
CA VAL A 152 0.06 13.15 29.48
C VAL A 152 -0.23 14.56 30.00
N GLY A 153 0.51 15.55 29.52
CA GLY A 153 0.33 16.95 29.94
C GLY A 153 -1.09 17.45 29.67
N ARG A 154 -1.62 18.32 30.56
CA ARG A 154 -2.99 18.89 30.43
C ARG A 154 -3.16 19.81 29.21
N ASP A 155 -2.09 20.08 28.50
CA ASP A 155 -1.97 20.85 27.28
C ASP A 155 -2.19 20.02 26.00
N PHE A 156 -2.44 18.70 26.14
CA PHE A 156 -2.88 17.85 25.04
C PHE A 156 -4.29 18.28 24.57
N LYS A 157 -4.35 19.04 23.47
CA LYS A 157 -5.57 19.65 22.90
C LYS A 157 -5.95 19.03 21.56
#